data_AF-A0A3B0V6G1-F1
#
_entry.id   AF-A0A3B0V6G1-F1
#
_cell.length_a   1.000
_cell.length_b   1.000
_cell.length_c   1.000
_cell.angle_alpha   90.00
_cell.angle_beta   90.00
_cell.angle_gamma   90.00
#
_symmetry.space_group_name_H-M   'P 1'
#
loop_
_entity.id
_entity.type
_entity.pdbx_description
1 polymer ?
#
loop_
_entity_poly.entity_id
_entity_poly.type
_entity_poly.pdbx_seq_one_letter_code
_entity_poly.pdbx_strand_id
1 'polypeptide(L)'
;MSIPNRPEYERLVYSLANHPQVHTSTLRLYSTSALTAIVQGELHLQNGLAVRVLEILDFRVGKIQNYSYAIYQEAEKIRWYDPQPHPENPALAATFPHHYHESPNIKHNRQAASGISFDSPNLLTLIADCIELNNS
;
A
#
# COMPACT_ATOMS: atom_id res chain seq x y z
N MET A 1 -14.61 10.47 0.00
CA MET A 1 -13.43 10.76 -0.85
C MET A 1 -13.33 9.66 -1.88
N SER A 2 -12.59 9.85 -2.97
CA SER A 2 -12.46 8.88 -4.07
C SER A 2 -11.04 8.97 -4.63
N ILE A 3 -10.53 7.87 -5.18
CA ILE A 3 -9.24 7.92 -5.86
C ILE A 3 -9.29 8.86 -7.08
N PRO A 4 -8.16 9.47 -7.46
CA PRO A 4 -8.07 10.29 -8.67
C PRO A 4 -8.51 9.53 -9.93
N ASN A 5 -8.82 10.28 -11.00
CA ASN A 5 -9.09 9.64 -12.29
C ASN A 5 -7.84 8.90 -12.80
N ARG A 6 -8.03 8.00 -13.77
CA ARG A 6 -6.94 7.14 -14.24
C ARG A 6 -5.66 7.90 -14.64
N PRO A 7 -5.69 8.94 -15.51
CA PRO A 7 -4.48 9.68 -15.85
C PRO A 7 -3.77 10.32 -14.65
N GLU A 8 -4.53 10.80 -13.65
CA GLU A 8 -3.96 11.34 -12.41
C GLU A 8 -3.32 10.25 -11.55
N TYR A 9 -3.98 9.11 -11.41
CA TYR A 9 -3.46 7.96 -10.66
C TYR A 9 -2.19 7.41 -11.32
N GLU A 10 -2.17 7.31 -12.65
CA GLU A 10 -1.00 6.89 -13.41
C GLU A 10 0.17 7.88 -13.25
N ARG A 11 -0.10 9.18 -13.28
CA ARG A 11 0.91 10.20 -12.97
C ARG A 11 1.44 10.08 -11.54
N LEU A 12 0.58 9.79 -10.57
CA LEU A 12 1.00 9.53 -9.19
C LEU A 12 1.95 8.33 -9.13
N VAL A 13 1.60 7.19 -9.73
CA VAL A 13 2.44 5.98 -9.72
C VAL A 13 3.82 6.26 -10.31
N TYR A 14 3.90 6.96 -11.45
CA TYR A 14 5.18 7.21 -12.10
C TYR A 14 5.98 8.37 -11.50
N SER A 15 5.34 9.32 -10.81
CA SER A 15 6.06 10.38 -10.12
C SER A 15 6.83 9.86 -8.90
N LEU A 16 6.47 8.69 -8.35
CA LEU A 16 7.18 8.06 -7.23
C LEU A 16 8.64 7.75 -7.55
N ALA A 17 9.01 7.55 -8.82
CA ALA A 17 10.41 7.39 -9.20
C ALA A 17 11.27 8.63 -8.91
N ASN A 18 10.65 9.81 -8.78
CA ASN A 18 11.30 11.06 -8.43
C ASN A 18 11.07 11.46 -6.96
N HIS A 19 10.42 10.62 -6.16
CA HIS A 19 10.17 10.93 -4.74
C HIS A 19 11.48 10.84 -3.95
N PRO A 20 11.82 11.80 -3.06
CA PRO A 20 13.13 11.85 -2.40
C PRO A 20 13.51 10.60 -1.61
N GLN A 21 12.51 9.88 -1.10
CA GLN A 21 12.69 8.67 -0.29
C GLN A 21 12.73 7.39 -1.12
N VAL A 22 12.45 7.47 -2.42
CA VAL A 22 12.48 6.32 -3.34
C VAL A 22 13.84 6.30 -4.02
N HIS A 23 14.56 5.19 -3.88
CA HIS A 23 15.80 4.91 -4.60
C HIS A 23 15.50 4.39 -6.01
N THR A 24 14.61 3.41 -6.14
CA THR A 24 14.14 2.90 -7.43
C THR A 24 12.66 2.50 -7.35
N SER A 25 11.97 2.61 -8.48
CA SER A 25 10.57 2.19 -8.62
C SER A 25 10.41 1.33 -9.86
N THR A 26 9.90 0.11 -9.68
CA THR A 26 9.46 -0.77 -10.76
C THR A 26 7.95 -0.76 -10.92
N LEU A 27 7.23 0.07 -10.17
CA LEU A 27 5.78 0.16 -10.25
C LEU A 27 5.31 0.45 -11.67
N ARG A 28 4.30 -0.30 -12.08
CA ARG A 28 3.61 -0.14 -13.36
C ARG A 28 2.11 -0.20 -13.13
N LEU A 29 1.37 0.59 -13.90
CA LEU A 29 -0.07 0.53 -13.99
C LEU A 29 -0.44 -0.20 -15.28
N TYR A 30 -1.11 -1.35 -15.14
CA TYR A 30 -1.59 -2.17 -16.26
C TYR A 30 -3.10 -2.01 -16.39
N SER A 31 -3.57 -1.72 -17.60
CA SER A 31 -5.01 -1.69 -17.86
C SER A 31 -5.56 -3.10 -17.95
N THR A 32 -6.65 -3.38 -17.23
CA THR A 32 -7.42 -4.62 -17.42
C THR A 32 -8.71 -4.38 -18.19
N SER A 33 -9.22 -3.15 -18.19
CA SER A 33 -10.30 -2.68 -19.06
C SER A 33 -10.19 -1.17 -19.28
N ALA A 34 -11.20 -0.56 -19.90
CA ALA A 34 -11.28 0.90 -20.04
C ALA A 34 -11.30 1.63 -18.67
N LEU A 35 -11.90 1.04 -17.63
CA LEU A 35 -12.15 1.67 -16.34
C LEU A 35 -11.51 0.93 -15.16
N THR A 36 -10.75 -0.14 -15.40
CA THR A 36 -10.07 -0.91 -14.35
C THR A 36 -8.59 -1.06 -14.67
N ALA A 37 -7.77 -1.08 -13.62
CA ALA A 37 -6.33 -1.27 -13.74
C ALA A 37 -5.76 -2.04 -12.55
N ILE A 38 -4.54 -2.54 -12.71
CA ILE A 38 -3.73 -3.12 -11.66
C ILE A 38 -2.46 -2.29 -11.52
N VAL A 39 -2.11 -1.89 -10.30
CA VAL A 39 -0.77 -1.36 -10.01
C VAL A 39 0.04 -2.48 -9.38
N GLN A 40 1.21 -2.77 -9.93
CA GLN A 40 2.08 -3.82 -9.40
C GLN A 40 3.56 -3.46 -9.58
N GLY A 41 4.38 -3.89 -8.63
CA GLY A 41 5.83 -3.82 -8.69
C GLY A 41 6.42 -3.61 -7.30
N GLU A 42 7.61 -3.02 -7.26
CA GLU A 42 8.34 -2.74 -6.04
C GLU A 42 8.82 -1.29 -5.99
N LEU A 43 8.82 -0.71 -4.79
CA LEU A 43 9.54 0.50 -4.44
C LEU A 43 10.74 0.09 -3.57
N HIS A 44 11.94 0.49 -3.94
CA HIS A 44 13.09 0.41 -3.04
C HIS A 44 13.33 1.80 -2.48
N LEU A 45 13.42 1.91 -1.16
CA LEU A 45 13.55 3.17 -0.44
C LEU A 45 15.01 3.42 -0.04
N GLN A 46 15.33 4.70 0.20
CA GLN A 46 16.69 5.12 0.57
C GLN A 46 17.15 4.53 1.91
N ASN A 47 16.23 4.16 2.79
CA ASN A 47 16.52 3.53 4.08
C ASN A 47 16.73 2.01 3.99
N GLY A 48 16.82 1.44 2.78
CA GLY A 48 17.06 0.01 2.57
C GLY A 48 15.81 -0.87 2.62
N LEU A 49 14.64 -0.31 2.91
CA LEU A 49 13.38 -1.05 2.86
C LEU A 49 12.88 -1.19 1.41
N ALA A 50 12.22 -2.30 1.13
CA ALA A 50 11.51 -2.53 -0.13
C ALA A 50 10.02 -2.73 0.12
N VAL A 51 9.17 -2.08 -0.67
CA VAL A 51 7.71 -2.21 -0.62
C VAL A 51 7.24 -2.93 -1.88
N ARG A 52 6.76 -4.15 -1.74
CA ARG A 52 6.02 -4.86 -2.80
C ARG A 52 4.58 -4.39 -2.80
N VAL A 53 4.08 -4.02 -3.98
CA VAL A 53 2.76 -3.42 -4.16
C VAL A 53 1.93 -4.26 -5.13
N LEU A 54 0.67 -4.49 -4.76
CA LEU A 54 -0.41 -4.90 -5.63
C LEU A 54 -1.65 -4.08 -5.28
N GLU A 55 -2.25 -3.41 -6.26
CA GLU A 55 -3.56 -2.75 -6.13
C GLU A 55 -4.44 -3.12 -7.31
N ILE A 56 -5.72 -3.37 -7.04
CA ILE A 56 -6.77 -3.53 -8.05
C ILE A 56 -7.64 -2.29 -8.01
N LEU A 57 -7.70 -1.55 -9.10
CA LEU A 57 -8.38 -0.25 -9.20
C LEU A 57 -9.65 -0.37 -10.05
N ASP A 58 -10.72 0.26 -9.60
CA ASP A 58 -11.92 0.54 -10.40
C ASP A 58 -12.16 2.06 -10.41
N PHE A 59 -11.87 2.68 -11.55
CA PHE A 59 -12.03 4.11 -11.79
C PHE A 59 -13.48 4.51 -12.08
N ARG A 60 -14.36 3.57 -12.43
CA ARG A 60 -15.80 3.85 -12.60
C ARG A 60 -16.43 4.18 -11.26
N VAL A 61 -16.09 3.43 -10.22
CA VAL A 61 -16.54 3.71 -8.85
C VAL A 61 -15.56 4.58 -8.06
N GLY A 62 -14.34 4.75 -8.59
CA GLY A 62 -13.30 5.58 -7.99
C GLY A 62 -12.77 5.00 -6.67
N LYS A 63 -12.47 3.70 -6.66
CA LYS A 63 -11.96 2.98 -5.49
C LYS A 63 -10.81 2.01 -5.82
N ILE A 64 -9.98 1.77 -4.82
CA ILE A 64 -9.17 0.56 -4.74
C ILE A 64 -10.11 -0.57 -4.33
N GLN A 65 -10.25 -1.60 -5.16
CA GLN A 65 -11.11 -2.76 -4.91
C GLN A 65 -10.45 -3.76 -3.97
N ASN A 66 -9.13 -3.92 -4.11
CA ASN A 66 -8.32 -4.78 -3.26
C ASN A 66 -6.86 -4.32 -3.32
N TYR A 67 -6.09 -4.66 -2.30
CA TYR A 67 -4.66 -4.40 -2.28
C TYR A 67 -3.91 -5.47 -1.48
N SER A 68 -2.60 -5.55 -1.71
CA SER A 68 -1.65 -6.19 -0.82
C SER A 68 -0.34 -5.42 -0.88
N TYR A 69 0.16 -5.02 0.30
CA TYR A 69 1.44 -4.36 0.43
C TYR A 69 2.33 -5.19 1.34
N ALA A 70 3.59 -5.40 0.99
CA ALA A 70 4.53 -6.11 1.84
C ALA A 70 5.86 -5.34 1.92
N ILE A 71 6.28 -5.04 3.14
CA ILE A 71 7.52 -4.34 3.45
C ILE A 71 8.58 -5.38 3.81
N TYR A 72 9.72 -5.25 3.16
CA TYR A 72 10.89 -6.10 3.35
C TYR A 72 12.07 -5.27 3.85
N GLN A 73 12.80 -5.85 4.78
CA GLN A 73 14.18 -5.46 5.09
C GLN A 73 15.07 -6.57 4.54
N GLU A 74 15.88 -6.24 3.53
CA GLU A 74 16.61 -7.24 2.74
C GLU A 74 15.67 -8.33 2.18
N ALA A 75 15.79 -9.57 2.66
CA ALA A 75 14.94 -10.70 2.27
C ALA A 75 13.81 -11.01 3.27
N GLU A 76 13.80 -10.36 4.43
CA GLU A 76 12.83 -10.62 5.49
C GLU A 76 11.61 -9.73 5.33
N LYS A 77 10.42 -10.35 5.33
CA LYS A 77 9.15 -9.62 5.34
C LYS A 77 8.85 -9.17 6.77
N ILE A 78 9.04 -7.89 7.05
CA ILE A 78 8.89 -7.30 8.38
C ILE A 78 7.46 -6.78 8.64
N ARG A 79 6.74 -6.40 7.58
CA ARG A 79 5.34 -5.94 7.68
C ARG A 79 4.56 -6.29 6.42
N TRP A 80 3.26 -6.55 6.53
CA TRP A 80 2.37 -6.54 5.35
C TRP A 80 0.99 -6.01 5.69
N TYR A 81 0.30 -5.49 4.68
CA TYR A 81 -1.01 -4.88 4.77
C TYR A 81 -1.95 -5.63 3.85
N ASP A 82 -3.15 -5.93 4.34
CA ASP A 82 -4.24 -6.48 3.56
C ASP A 82 -5.59 -6.05 4.14
N PRO A 83 -6.66 -6.08 3.32
CA PRO A 83 -7.99 -5.69 3.76
C PRO A 83 -8.84 -6.90 4.17
N GLN A 84 -8.27 -8.02 4.63
CA GLN A 84 -9.07 -9.15 5.11
C GLN A 84 -9.89 -8.70 6.35
N PRO A 85 -11.24 -8.79 6.31
CA PRO A 85 -12.05 -8.33 7.43
C PRO A 85 -11.84 -9.18 8.69
N HIS A 86 -11.66 -8.51 9.83
CA HIS A 86 -11.57 -9.10 11.17
C HIS A 86 -12.56 -8.43 12.14
N PRO A 87 -13.88 -8.56 11.92
CA PRO A 87 -14.90 -7.91 12.76
C PRO A 87 -14.86 -8.38 14.23
N GLU A 88 -14.29 -9.55 14.49
CA GLU A 88 -14.10 -10.12 15.83
C GLU A 88 -13.00 -9.43 16.65
N ASN A 89 -12.16 -8.58 16.03
CA ASN A 89 -11.07 -7.89 16.71
C ASN A 89 -11.38 -6.39 16.89
N PRO A 90 -11.83 -5.95 18.09
CA PRO A 90 -12.18 -4.56 18.33
C PRO A 90 -11.02 -3.58 18.14
N ALA A 91 -9.77 -4.03 18.29
CA ALA A 91 -8.59 -3.18 18.11
C ALA A 91 -8.41 -2.69 16.67
N LEU A 92 -9.02 -3.38 15.69
CA LEU A 92 -8.94 -3.03 14.27
C LEU A 92 -10.15 -2.22 13.79
N ALA A 93 -11.14 -1.97 14.65
CA ALA A 93 -12.40 -1.34 14.27
C ALA A 93 -12.20 0.07 13.69
N ALA A 94 -11.19 0.82 14.16
CA ALA A 94 -10.91 2.18 13.73
C ALA A 94 -10.52 2.29 12.25
N THR A 95 -9.96 1.23 11.66
CA THR A 95 -9.49 1.22 10.27
C THR A 95 -10.13 0.10 9.45
N PHE A 96 -11.20 -0.52 9.94
CA PHE A 96 -11.82 -1.67 9.30
C PHE A 96 -12.12 -1.43 7.80
N PRO A 97 -11.74 -2.36 6.89
CA PRO A 97 -11.09 -3.66 7.13
C PRO A 97 -9.55 -3.61 7.10
N HIS A 98 -8.98 -2.43 6.98
CA HIS A 98 -7.55 -2.20 6.74
C HIS A 98 -6.75 -2.44 8.00
N HIS A 99 -5.75 -3.29 7.89
CA HIS A 99 -4.82 -3.58 8.95
C HIS A 99 -3.46 -3.96 8.37
N TYR A 100 -2.45 -3.99 9.23
CA TYR A 100 -1.16 -4.56 8.90
C TYR A 100 -0.72 -5.56 9.95
N HIS A 101 0.28 -6.33 9.57
CA HIS A 101 0.87 -7.41 10.33
C HIS A 101 2.33 -7.10 10.61
N GLU A 102 2.80 -7.23 11.86
CA GLU A 102 4.21 -6.98 12.21
C GLU A 102 4.73 -7.92 13.31
N SER A 103 6.05 -7.98 13.49
CA SER A 103 6.65 -8.74 14.59
C SER A 103 6.27 -8.19 15.98
N PRO A 104 6.25 -9.02 17.03
CA PRO A 104 6.49 -10.47 17.04
C PRO A 104 5.29 -11.27 16.52
N ASN A 105 5.53 -12.50 16.06
CA ASN A 105 4.50 -13.41 15.55
C ASN A 105 3.61 -12.77 14.48
N ILE A 106 4.24 -12.31 13.40
CA ILE A 106 3.66 -11.49 12.34
C ILE A 106 2.31 -12.00 11.77
N LYS A 107 2.08 -13.32 11.75
CA LYS A 107 0.79 -13.90 11.31
C LYS A 107 -0.39 -13.60 12.22
N HIS A 108 -0.14 -13.31 13.49
CA HIS A 108 -1.16 -13.13 14.52
C HIS A 108 -1.16 -11.73 15.14
N ASN A 109 -0.08 -10.96 14.97
CA ASN A 109 0.02 -9.60 15.48
C ASN A 109 -0.46 -8.58 14.43
N ARG A 110 -1.75 -8.24 14.52
CA ARG A 110 -2.42 -7.29 13.63
C ARG A 110 -2.56 -5.93 14.31
N GLN A 111 -2.36 -4.88 13.55
CA GLN A 111 -2.49 -3.49 13.99
C GLN A 111 -3.37 -2.70 13.02
N ALA A 112 -4.04 -1.67 13.53
CA ALA A 112 -4.84 -0.78 12.71
C ALA A 112 -3.96 -0.02 11.71
N ALA A 113 -4.37 0.02 10.44
CA ALA A 113 -3.62 0.67 9.37
C ALA A 113 -4.17 2.07 9.09
N SER A 114 -3.79 3.05 9.92
CA SER A 114 -4.24 4.44 9.78
C SER A 114 -3.79 5.01 8.42
N GLY A 115 -4.69 5.72 7.74
CA GLY A 115 -4.39 6.33 6.43
C GLY A 115 -4.39 5.37 5.24
N ILE A 116 -4.55 4.05 5.45
CA ILE A 116 -4.81 3.09 4.38
C ILE A 116 -6.32 3.04 4.14
N SER A 117 -6.72 3.09 2.87
CA SER A 117 -8.12 3.20 2.47
C SER A 117 -8.41 2.54 1.13
N PHE A 118 -9.68 2.29 0.85
CA PHE A 118 -10.18 2.06 -0.50
C PHE A 118 -10.52 3.36 -1.26
N ASP A 119 -10.66 4.47 -0.55
CA ASP A 119 -11.21 5.72 -1.06
C ASP A 119 -10.14 6.80 -1.33
N SER A 120 -8.86 6.48 -1.13
CA SER A 120 -7.71 7.34 -1.41
C SER A 120 -6.48 6.53 -1.83
N PRO A 121 -5.50 7.12 -2.55
CA PRO A 121 -4.25 6.44 -2.85
C PRO A 121 -3.45 6.12 -1.59
N ASN A 122 -2.91 4.90 -1.49
CA ASN A 122 -2.19 4.44 -0.29
C ASN A 122 -0.66 4.59 -0.40
N LEU A 123 -0.12 4.77 -1.60
CA LEU A 123 1.34 4.67 -1.85
C LEU A 123 2.17 5.69 -1.07
N LEU A 124 1.69 6.93 -0.90
CA LEU A 124 2.39 7.93 -0.10
C LEU A 124 2.31 7.63 1.41
N THR A 125 1.19 7.10 1.89
CA THR A 125 1.05 6.62 3.27
C THR A 125 2.04 5.50 3.55
N LEU A 126 2.17 4.52 2.64
CA LEU A 126 3.13 3.41 2.79
C LEU A 126 4.57 3.89 2.84
N ILE A 127 4.93 4.89 2.03
CA ILE A 127 6.27 5.49 2.06
C ILE A 127 6.50 6.18 3.42
N ALA A 128 5.52 6.92 3.93
CA ALA A 128 5.61 7.55 5.25
C ALA A 128 5.79 6.52 6.37
N ASP A 129 4.97 5.46 6.40
CA ASP A 129 5.07 4.36 7.36
C ASP A 129 6.47 3.71 7.35
N CYS A 130 7.06 3.52 6.17
CA CYS A 130 8.41 2.96 6.05
C CYS A 130 9.49 3.87 6.62
N ILE A 131 9.32 5.18 6.55
CA ILE A 131 10.27 6.15 7.12
C ILE A 131 10.20 6.10 8.64
N GLU A 132 9.01 6.00 9.22
CA GLU A 132 8.79 5.88 10.66
C GLU A 132 9.35 4.56 11.23
N LEU A 133 9.19 3.45 10.50
CA LEU A 133 9.73 2.14 10.85
C LEU A 133 11.24 2.14 11.05
N ASN A 134 11.99 2.92 10.27
CA ASN A 134 13.45 3.00 10.39
C ASN A 134 13.92 3.86 11.58
N ASN A 135 13.02 4.65 12.18
CA ASN A 135 13.32 5.50 13.33
C ASN A 135 12.94 4.85 14.68
N SER A 136 12.42 3.63 14.66
CA SER A 136 11.93 2.88 15.82
C SER A 136 12.88 1.74 16.20
#